data_AF-A0A388LJW0-F1
#
_entry.id   AF-A0A388LJW0-F1
#
_cell.length_a   1.000
_cell.length_b   1.000
_cell.length_c   1.000
_cell.angle_alpha   90.00
_cell.angle_beta   90.00
_cell.angle_gamma   90.00
#
_symmetry.space_group_name_H-M   'P 1'
#
loop_
_entity.id
_entity.type
_entity.pdbx_description
1 polymer ?
#
loop_
_entity_poly.entity_id
_entity_poly.type
_entity_poly.pdbx_seq_one_letter_code
_entity_poly.pdbx_strand_id
1 'polypeptide(L)'
;MEALLNAVRRNQREDPEAVRRCKERGKASSSSQVEDLDMAQGSKHEAADSRLTPTKLRRRLSENMGELRIQELEEHSLRRDGSTQQGQEATAIGKRSRQPVEGKATEREWAKYLIPLLFVATQEGVYTLAWTKTLTDSSAATRLPSQPIVNPPLPLEIVNTGSDIAVRNVPDIPTLRIFVERPGVRLKFFTPLIDARISQESLVRLVGSGLSLFPLDRLPKEDHPELSRIKIMGDIDASVLGNISTKLPKLRSLSSPAFYNRLTQSHVALGSQFRRLHSLIVMFVCYLLVVLNLLLTSLILAMLLRDKRAREKSSRPRTACQYPVHNTIDTE
;
A
#
# COMPACT_ATOMS: atom_id res chain seq x y z
N MET A 1 -8.77 6.94 -29.09
CA MET A 1 -8.28 7.04 -27.70
C MET A 1 -9.16 7.99 -26.87
N GLU A 2 -9.39 9.24 -27.32
CA GLU A 2 -10.36 10.17 -26.69
C GLU A 2 -11.78 9.59 -26.61
N ALA A 3 -12.22 8.80 -27.59
CA ALA A 3 -13.54 8.17 -27.56
C ALA A 3 -13.73 7.18 -26.38
N LEU A 4 -12.65 6.49 -25.97
CA LEU A 4 -12.69 5.52 -24.86
C LEU A 4 -12.69 6.24 -23.51
N LEU A 5 -11.88 7.30 -23.36
CA LEU A 5 -11.92 8.22 -22.22
C LEU A 5 -13.27 8.94 -22.11
N ASN A 6 -13.87 9.33 -23.24
CA ASN A 6 -15.20 9.95 -23.28
C ASN A 6 -16.33 8.96 -22.97
N ALA A 7 -16.19 7.68 -23.30
CA ALA A 7 -17.16 6.65 -22.92
C ALA A 7 -17.17 6.39 -21.40
N VAL A 8 -15.99 6.39 -20.76
CA VAL A 8 -15.88 6.30 -19.29
C VAL A 8 -16.49 7.54 -18.61
N ARG A 9 -16.25 8.75 -19.14
CA ARG A 9 -16.87 9.98 -18.63
C ARG A 9 -18.39 10.03 -18.80
N ARG A 10 -18.95 9.45 -19.87
CA ARG A 10 -20.40 9.44 -20.11
C ARG A 10 -21.16 8.57 -19.11
N ASN A 11 -20.56 7.49 -18.62
CA ASN A 11 -21.17 6.63 -17.60
C ASN A 11 -21.20 7.24 -16.18
N GLN A 12 -20.69 8.47 -15.99
CA GLN A 12 -20.70 9.17 -14.68
C GLN A 12 -21.64 10.38 -14.62
N ARG A 13 -22.41 10.67 -15.67
CA ARG A 13 -23.54 11.62 -15.57
C ARG A 13 -24.76 10.91 -14.98
N GLU A 14 -24.68 10.55 -13.71
CA GLU A 14 -25.90 10.40 -12.91
C GLU A 14 -26.35 11.79 -12.44
N ASP A 15 -27.66 11.98 -12.50
CA ASP A 15 -28.37 13.25 -12.43
C ASP A 15 -28.18 13.95 -11.05
N PRO A 16 -27.55 15.13 -10.97
CA PRO A 16 -27.29 15.82 -9.70
C PRO A 16 -28.57 16.37 -9.02
N GLU A 17 -29.75 16.25 -9.63
CA GLU A 17 -31.01 16.76 -9.04
C GLU A 17 -31.63 15.86 -7.95
N ALA A 18 -31.23 14.61 -7.80
CA ALA A 18 -31.85 13.71 -6.81
C ALA A 18 -31.34 13.89 -5.36
N VAL A 19 -30.24 14.62 -5.12
CA VAL A 19 -29.59 14.70 -3.79
C VAL A 19 -30.02 15.93 -2.97
N ARG A 20 -30.86 16.82 -3.51
CA ARG A 20 -31.26 18.07 -2.81
C ARG A 20 -32.54 18.02 -1.97
N ARG A 21 -33.25 16.90 -1.85
CA ARG A 21 -34.56 16.85 -1.14
C ARG A 21 -34.58 16.30 0.30
N CYS A 22 -33.44 15.99 0.92
CA CYS A 22 -33.43 15.36 2.26
C CYS A 22 -32.89 16.22 3.42
N LYS A 23 -32.79 17.55 3.28
CA LYS A 23 -32.22 18.40 4.36
C LYS A 23 -33.02 19.66 4.70
N GLU A 24 -34.34 19.54 4.82
CA GLU A 24 -35.16 20.58 5.45
C GLU A 24 -36.31 19.95 6.24
N ARG A 25 -36.08 19.62 7.52
CA ARG A 25 -37.10 19.58 8.57
C ARG A 25 -36.41 19.46 9.92
N GLY A 26 -36.39 20.55 10.67
CA GLY A 26 -35.85 20.58 12.04
C GLY A 26 -35.29 21.93 12.47
N LYS A 27 -36.08 23.00 12.35
CA LYS A 27 -35.82 24.27 13.05
C LYS A 27 -37.13 24.89 13.50
N ALA A 28 -37.37 24.80 14.80
CA ALA A 28 -38.26 25.59 15.64
C ALA A 28 -37.77 25.34 17.07
N SER A 29 -37.76 26.23 18.06
CA SER A 29 -37.90 27.68 18.23
C SER A 29 -37.63 27.89 19.73
N SER A 30 -36.94 28.99 20.13
CA SER A 30 -36.95 29.69 21.44
C SER A 30 -35.53 30.23 21.76
N SER A 31 -35.19 31.53 21.73
CA SER A 31 -35.65 32.65 22.60
C SER A 31 -35.53 32.26 24.09
N SER A 32 -34.68 32.86 24.94
CA SER A 32 -34.64 34.28 25.30
C SER A 32 -33.32 34.68 26.02
N GLN A 33 -33.11 36.00 26.09
CA GLN A 33 -32.07 36.75 26.80
C GLN A 33 -32.03 36.52 28.32
N VAL A 34 -30.91 36.87 28.98
CA VAL A 34 -30.76 37.91 30.04
C VAL A 34 -29.36 37.82 30.70
N GLU A 35 -28.71 38.99 30.76
CA GLU A 35 -27.74 39.60 31.72
C GLU A 35 -26.79 38.70 32.54
N ASP A 36 -25.46 38.90 32.52
CA ASP A 36 -24.59 39.99 33.03
C ASP A 36 -24.15 39.81 34.50
N LEU A 37 -22.88 40.18 34.73
CA LEU A 37 -22.16 40.41 36.00
C LEU A 37 -21.47 39.24 36.79
N ASP A 38 -20.14 39.42 36.85
CA ASP A 38 -19.28 39.52 38.03
C ASP A 38 -18.36 38.37 38.51
N MET A 39 -17.06 38.75 38.50
CA MET A 39 -16.06 38.64 39.57
C MET A 39 -15.93 37.32 40.36
N ALA A 40 -14.76 36.67 40.27
CA ALA A 40 -13.75 36.70 41.33
C ALA A 40 -12.73 35.53 41.24
N GLN A 41 -11.45 35.91 41.23
CA GLN A 41 -10.34 35.41 42.07
C GLN A 41 -10.29 33.94 42.54
N GLY A 42 -9.09 33.36 42.39
CA GLY A 42 -8.53 32.39 43.35
C GLY A 42 -7.80 31.24 42.64
N SER A 43 -6.46 31.24 42.58
CA SER A 43 -5.54 30.54 43.51
C SER A 43 -5.64 29.00 43.40
N LYS A 44 -4.62 28.17 43.43
CA LYS A 44 -3.18 28.21 43.75
C LYS A 44 -2.75 26.72 43.71
N HIS A 45 -1.50 26.43 43.32
CA HIS A 45 -0.77 25.15 43.57
C HIS A 45 -1.36 23.88 42.90
N GLU A 46 -0.60 22.88 42.46
CA GLU A 46 0.66 22.34 42.95
C GLU A 46 1.63 21.94 41.82
N ALA A 47 2.90 22.25 42.05
CA ALA A 47 4.03 21.54 41.48
C ALA A 47 4.56 20.59 42.55
N ALA A 48 4.63 19.29 42.24
CA ALA A 48 5.52 18.30 42.86
C ALA A 48 5.40 17.00 42.02
N ASP A 49 6.36 16.71 41.15
CA ASP A 49 7.57 15.93 41.43
C ASP A 49 7.30 14.42 41.58
N SER A 50 7.78 13.63 40.62
CA SER A 50 8.63 12.47 40.94
C SER A 50 9.07 11.76 39.68
N ARG A 51 10.39 11.75 39.51
CA ARG A 51 11.16 10.94 38.58
C ARG A 51 10.84 9.45 38.80
N LEU A 52 10.01 8.86 37.95
CA LEU A 52 9.86 7.41 37.87
C LEU A 52 10.67 6.86 36.70
N THR A 53 11.72 6.13 37.03
CA THR A 53 12.54 5.38 36.07
C THR A 53 11.72 4.24 35.43
N PRO A 54 11.93 3.92 34.13
CA PRO A 54 11.00 3.10 33.33
C PRO A 54 10.89 1.62 33.75
N THR A 55 11.70 1.14 34.70
CA THR A 55 11.86 -0.28 35.01
C THR A 55 10.87 -0.83 36.04
N LYS A 56 10.12 0.01 36.76
CA LYS A 56 9.18 -0.44 37.81
C LYS A 56 7.70 -0.49 37.41
N LEU A 57 7.35 -0.07 36.19
CA LEU A 57 5.99 -0.23 35.64
C LEU A 57 5.68 -1.65 35.14
N ARG A 58 6.69 -2.54 35.06
CA ARG A 58 6.53 -3.89 34.49
C ARG A 58 5.83 -4.90 35.41
N ARG A 59 5.56 -4.59 36.68
CA ARG A 59 5.13 -5.61 37.68
C ARG A 59 3.70 -5.48 38.22
N ARG A 60 2.86 -4.59 37.67
CA ARG A 60 1.45 -4.45 38.13
C ARG A 60 0.38 -4.71 37.06
N LEU A 61 0.74 -5.25 35.90
CA LEU A 61 -0.25 -5.59 34.84
C LEU A 61 -0.58 -7.09 34.71
N SER A 62 -0.09 -7.96 35.61
CA SER A 62 -0.29 -9.42 35.49
C SER A 62 -1.46 -10.01 36.28
N GLU A 63 -2.19 -9.23 37.09
CA GLU A 63 -3.22 -9.80 37.99
C GLU A 63 -4.66 -9.60 37.52
N ASN A 64 -4.90 -8.88 36.42
CA ASN A 64 -6.26 -8.66 35.91
C ASN A 64 -6.43 -8.98 34.41
N MET A 65 -5.84 -10.11 33.97
CA MET A 65 -6.03 -10.67 32.63
C MET A 65 -6.89 -11.96 32.64
N GLY A 66 -7.53 -12.26 33.77
CA GLY A 66 -8.39 -13.45 33.93
C GLY A 66 -9.73 -13.38 33.20
N GLU A 67 -10.11 -12.23 32.64
CA GLU A 67 -11.46 -11.98 32.13
C GLU A 67 -11.52 -11.54 30.66
N LEU A 68 -10.44 -11.70 29.91
CA LEU A 68 -10.49 -11.62 28.43
C LEU A 68 -10.65 -13.01 27.83
N ARG A 69 -11.80 -13.65 28.12
CA ARG A 69 -12.33 -14.68 27.23
C ARG A 69 -12.69 -13.97 25.93
N ILE A 70 -11.85 -14.12 24.92
CA ILE A 70 -12.22 -13.86 23.54
C ILE A 70 -13.41 -14.78 23.26
N GLN A 71 -14.60 -14.21 23.35
CA GLN A 71 -15.83 -14.84 22.90
C GLN A 71 -15.70 -14.90 21.38
N GLU A 72 -15.24 -16.06 20.89
CA GLU A 72 -15.36 -16.42 19.49
C GLU A 72 -16.84 -16.27 19.13
N LEU A 73 -17.13 -15.21 18.39
CA LEU A 73 -18.46 -14.87 17.91
C LEU A 73 -18.82 -15.88 16.83
N GLU A 74 -19.24 -17.07 17.26
CA GLU A 74 -20.04 -17.99 16.46
C GLU A 74 -21.43 -17.36 16.30
N GLU A 75 -21.59 -16.55 15.25
CA GLU A 75 -22.91 -16.13 14.77
C GLU A 75 -23.60 -17.35 14.14
N HIS A 76 -24.25 -18.16 14.96
CA HIS A 76 -25.32 -19.04 14.52
C HIS A 76 -26.67 -18.44 14.92
N SER A 77 -27.31 -17.87 13.91
CA SER A 77 -28.73 -17.54 13.89
C SER A 77 -29.57 -18.80 14.12
N LEU A 78 -30.23 -18.92 15.28
CA LEU A 78 -31.55 -19.55 15.36
C LEU A 78 -32.35 -18.91 16.49
N ARG A 79 -33.27 -18.04 16.06
CA ARG A 79 -34.36 -17.47 16.81
C ARG A 79 -35.24 -18.62 17.35
N ARG A 80 -35.31 -18.80 18.66
CA ARG A 80 -36.33 -19.63 19.31
C ARG A 80 -36.78 -18.95 20.59
N ASP A 81 -37.98 -18.38 20.53
CA ASP A 81 -38.74 -17.92 21.68
C ASP A 81 -39.07 -19.11 22.60
N GLY A 82 -39.02 -18.90 23.92
CA GLY A 82 -39.60 -19.86 24.86
C GLY A 82 -39.06 -19.85 26.29
N SER A 83 -39.77 -19.10 27.14
CA SER A 83 -40.09 -19.34 28.56
C SER A 83 -38.99 -19.51 29.63
N THR A 84 -38.98 -18.53 30.52
CA THR A 84 -38.88 -18.58 31.98
C THR A 84 -38.96 -19.98 32.62
N GLN A 85 -37.92 -20.39 33.35
CA GLN A 85 -38.12 -21.00 34.66
C GLN A 85 -36.90 -20.86 35.57
N GLN A 86 -37.25 -20.66 36.83
CA GLN A 86 -36.50 -20.31 38.01
C GLN A 86 -36.09 -21.59 38.74
N GLY A 87 -34.88 -21.61 39.32
CA GLY A 87 -34.62 -22.42 40.51
C GLY A 87 -33.51 -23.47 40.43
N GLN A 88 -32.68 -23.41 41.49
CA GLN A 88 -31.95 -24.47 42.17
C GLN A 88 -30.49 -24.75 41.79
N GLU A 89 -29.66 -24.31 42.74
CA GLU A 89 -28.34 -24.79 43.08
C GLU A 89 -28.31 -26.31 43.29
N ALA A 90 -27.36 -26.99 42.65
CA ALA A 90 -26.74 -28.20 43.16
C ALA A 90 -25.37 -28.40 42.50
N THR A 91 -24.32 -28.22 43.30
CA THR A 91 -22.93 -28.51 43.00
C THR A 91 -22.73 -30.01 42.82
N ALA A 92 -22.75 -30.49 41.58
CA ALA A 92 -22.33 -31.85 41.23
C ALA A 92 -21.18 -31.79 40.22
N ILE A 93 -19.98 -32.13 40.70
CA ILE A 93 -18.77 -32.36 39.91
C ILE A 93 -18.98 -33.64 39.08
N GLY A 94 -19.74 -33.50 37.99
CA GLY A 94 -19.98 -34.54 37.01
C GLY A 94 -18.81 -34.63 36.05
N LYS A 95 -18.03 -35.71 36.13
CA LYS A 95 -17.03 -36.10 35.13
C LYS A 95 -17.75 -36.27 33.78
N ARG A 96 -17.72 -35.23 32.94
CA ARG A 96 -18.22 -35.27 31.56
C ARG A 96 -17.37 -36.27 30.78
N SER A 97 -17.87 -37.49 30.68
CA SER A 97 -17.44 -38.48 29.69
C SER A 97 -17.69 -37.89 28.31
N ARG A 98 -16.63 -37.37 27.68
CA ARG A 98 -16.61 -37.04 26.26
C ARG A 98 -16.55 -38.36 25.50
N GLN A 99 -17.72 -38.95 25.20
CA GLN A 99 -17.78 -39.97 24.16
C GLN A 99 -17.41 -39.31 22.83
N PRO A 100 -16.33 -39.76 22.15
CA PRO A 100 -16.09 -39.36 20.78
C PRO A 100 -17.18 -40.01 19.92
N VAL A 101 -18.15 -39.20 19.50
CA VAL A 101 -19.09 -39.61 18.45
C VAL A 101 -18.27 -39.71 17.16
N GLU A 102 -17.91 -40.93 16.78
CA GLU A 102 -17.30 -41.27 15.50
C GLU A 102 -18.33 -41.12 14.36
N GLY A 103 -18.86 -39.92 14.19
CA GLY A 103 -19.52 -39.51 12.96
C GLY A 103 -18.43 -39.13 11.97
N LYS A 104 -17.87 -40.11 11.24
CA LYS A 104 -17.00 -39.87 10.06
C LYS A 104 -17.81 -39.24 8.92
N ALA A 105 -18.43 -38.09 9.16
CA ALA A 105 -18.66 -37.12 8.10
C ALA A 105 -17.26 -36.73 7.65
N THR A 106 -16.84 -37.26 6.50
CA THR A 106 -15.56 -36.93 5.88
C THR A 106 -15.54 -35.41 5.78
N GLU A 107 -14.76 -34.76 6.65
CA GLU A 107 -14.64 -33.31 6.68
C GLU A 107 -14.06 -32.92 5.33
N ARG A 108 -14.95 -32.58 4.37
CA ARG A 108 -14.53 -32.24 3.02
C ARG A 108 -13.63 -31.03 3.14
N GLU A 109 -12.35 -31.24 2.85
CA GLU A 109 -11.33 -30.20 2.94
C GLU A 109 -11.74 -29.04 2.03
N TRP A 110 -11.61 -27.82 2.55
CA TRP A 110 -11.84 -26.62 1.78
C TRP A 110 -10.75 -26.48 0.71
N ALA A 111 -11.14 -26.42 -0.56
CA ALA A 111 -10.20 -26.09 -1.62
C ALA A 111 -9.85 -24.59 -1.52
N LYS A 112 -8.56 -24.28 -1.40
CA LYS A 112 -8.06 -22.93 -1.08
C LYS A 112 -7.55 -22.24 -2.33
N TYR A 113 -7.89 -20.97 -2.47
CA TYR A 113 -7.52 -20.15 -3.61
C TYR A 113 -7.08 -18.76 -3.16
N LEU A 114 -6.09 -18.20 -3.85
CA LEU A 114 -5.64 -16.83 -3.70
C LEU A 114 -6.31 -15.96 -4.78
N ILE A 115 -6.97 -14.88 -4.36
CA ILE A 115 -7.59 -13.89 -5.25
C ILE A 115 -7.03 -12.51 -4.89
N PRO A 116 -5.92 -12.09 -5.48
CA PRO A 116 -5.40 -10.75 -5.23
C PRO A 116 -6.39 -9.71 -5.78
N LEU A 117 -6.80 -8.77 -4.93
CA LEU A 117 -7.56 -7.59 -5.37
C LEU A 117 -6.58 -6.45 -5.58
N LEU A 118 -6.26 -6.19 -6.83
CA LEU A 118 -5.38 -5.11 -7.23
C LEU A 118 -6.20 -3.82 -7.38
N PHE A 119 -5.78 -2.77 -6.69
CA PHE A 119 -6.35 -1.44 -6.77
C PHE A 119 -5.37 -0.49 -7.45
N VAL A 120 -5.85 0.30 -8.40
CA VAL A 120 -5.08 1.37 -9.04
C VAL A 120 -5.75 2.71 -8.75
N ALA A 121 -4.96 3.68 -8.30
CA ALA A 121 -5.39 5.07 -8.20
C ALA A 121 -5.00 5.82 -9.47
N THR A 122 -5.99 6.44 -10.10
CA THR A 122 -5.83 7.28 -11.31
C THR A 122 -6.33 8.69 -11.02
N GLN A 123 -6.23 9.59 -12.01
CA GLN A 123 -6.82 10.93 -11.91
C GLN A 123 -8.36 10.91 -11.84
N GLU A 124 -9.00 9.88 -12.39
CA GLU A 124 -10.46 9.77 -12.48
C GLU A 124 -11.07 9.07 -11.25
N GLY A 125 -10.25 8.41 -10.45
CA GLY A 125 -10.70 7.68 -9.26
C GLY A 125 -9.84 6.46 -8.95
N VAL A 126 -10.37 5.62 -8.06
CA VAL A 126 -9.76 4.36 -7.66
C VAL A 126 -10.54 3.20 -8.27
N TYR A 127 -9.80 2.28 -8.88
CA TYR A 127 -10.36 1.15 -9.62
C TYR A 127 -9.76 -0.15 -9.11
N THR A 128 -10.55 -1.21 -9.15
CA THR A 128 -10.11 -2.60 -9.00
C THR A 128 -9.81 -3.16 -10.39
N LEU A 129 -8.73 -3.93 -10.51
CA LEU A 129 -8.30 -4.53 -11.78
C LEU A 129 -8.91 -5.92 -11.97
N ALA A 130 -9.42 -6.18 -13.17
CA ALA A 130 -9.83 -7.51 -13.63
C ALA A 130 -9.31 -7.74 -15.06
N TRP A 131 -9.22 -8.99 -15.51
CA TRP A 131 -8.74 -9.32 -16.86
C TRP A 131 -9.85 -9.90 -17.70
N THR A 132 -10.12 -9.27 -18.84
CA THR A 132 -10.94 -9.87 -19.88
C THR A 132 -10.04 -10.69 -20.77
N LYS A 133 -10.24 -12.01 -20.82
CA LYS A 133 -9.46 -12.89 -21.70
C LYS A 133 -9.98 -12.72 -23.12
N THR A 134 -9.46 -11.73 -23.84
CA THR A 134 -9.73 -11.52 -25.27
C THR A 134 -8.81 -12.40 -26.11
N LEU A 135 -9.37 -13.40 -26.82
CA LEU A 135 -9.34 -13.45 -28.30
C LEU A 135 -9.92 -14.74 -28.90
N THR A 136 -10.00 -15.84 -28.16
CA THR A 136 -10.34 -17.16 -28.77
C THR A 136 -11.61 -17.81 -28.24
N ASP A 137 -12.05 -17.44 -27.04
CA ASP A 137 -13.29 -17.97 -26.47
C ASP A 137 -14.46 -17.04 -26.84
N SER A 138 -15.49 -17.60 -27.45
CA SER A 138 -16.73 -16.92 -27.87
C SER A 138 -17.48 -16.22 -26.72
N SER A 139 -17.12 -16.52 -25.48
CA SER A 139 -17.57 -15.81 -24.28
C SER A 139 -16.45 -14.92 -23.76
N ALA A 140 -16.45 -13.64 -24.15
CA ALA A 140 -15.57 -12.60 -23.61
C ALA A 140 -15.90 -12.28 -22.14
N ALA A 141 -15.71 -13.25 -21.25
CA ALA A 141 -15.97 -13.12 -19.83
C ALA A 141 -14.78 -12.44 -19.14
N THR A 142 -15.06 -11.37 -18.41
CA THR A 142 -14.09 -10.75 -17.50
C THR A 142 -13.86 -11.66 -16.31
N ARG A 143 -12.59 -11.87 -15.95
CA ARG A 143 -12.17 -12.75 -14.87
C ARG A 143 -11.29 -12.05 -13.86
N LEU A 144 -11.43 -12.41 -12.60
CA LEU A 144 -10.45 -12.06 -11.57
C LEU A 144 -9.32 -13.10 -11.58
N PRO A 145 -8.07 -12.67 -11.36
CA PRO A 145 -6.96 -13.60 -11.21
C PRO A 145 -7.22 -14.47 -9.97
N SER A 146 -7.18 -15.78 -10.16
CA SER A 146 -7.30 -16.75 -9.08
C SER A 146 -6.23 -17.83 -9.22
N GLN A 147 -5.60 -18.20 -8.11
CA GLN A 147 -4.54 -19.20 -8.07
C GLN A 147 -4.84 -20.23 -6.98
N PRO A 148 -4.86 -21.54 -7.26
CA PRO A 148 -4.99 -22.56 -6.22
C PRO A 148 -3.78 -22.53 -5.29
N ILE A 149 -4.01 -22.71 -3.99
CA ILE A 149 -2.96 -22.72 -2.96
C ILE A 149 -3.17 -23.89 -2.01
N VAL A 150 -2.08 -24.49 -1.53
CA VAL A 150 -2.13 -25.59 -0.55
C VAL A 150 -2.14 -25.03 0.88
N ASN A 151 -1.26 -24.03 1.10
CA ASN A 151 -1.04 -23.37 2.38
C ASN A 151 -1.54 -21.92 2.34
N PRO A 152 -1.85 -21.31 3.49
CA PRO A 152 -2.11 -19.87 3.57
C PRO A 152 -0.93 -19.08 2.97
N PRO A 153 -1.21 -18.05 2.14
CA PRO A 153 -0.17 -17.35 1.41
C PRO A 153 0.71 -16.56 2.37
N LEU A 154 2.03 -16.65 2.22
CA LEU A 154 2.95 -15.80 2.94
C LEU A 154 2.94 -14.38 2.34
N PRO A 155 3.17 -13.31 3.12
CA PRO A 155 3.14 -11.95 2.60
C PRO A 155 4.06 -11.72 1.38
N LEU A 156 5.21 -12.40 1.32
CA LEU A 156 6.16 -12.31 0.21
C LEU A 156 5.62 -12.98 -1.06
N GLU A 157 4.89 -14.09 -0.95
CA GLU A 157 4.27 -14.79 -2.08
C GLU A 157 3.19 -13.94 -2.73
N ILE A 158 2.43 -13.20 -1.91
CA ILE A 158 1.37 -12.29 -2.38
C ILE A 158 1.97 -11.20 -3.28
N VAL A 159 3.12 -10.63 -2.90
CA VAL A 159 3.79 -9.58 -3.68
C VAL A 159 4.32 -10.13 -5.02
N ASN A 160 4.76 -11.38 -5.05
CA ASN A 160 5.32 -12.00 -6.25
C ASN A 160 4.27 -12.36 -7.32
N THR A 161 2.97 -12.28 -7.00
CA THR A 161 1.90 -12.57 -7.98
C THR A 161 1.81 -11.53 -9.10
N GLY A 162 2.39 -10.34 -8.93
CA GLY A 162 2.33 -9.23 -9.89
C GLY A 162 3.59 -9.02 -10.72
N SER A 163 4.15 -10.06 -11.35
CA SER A 163 5.48 -10.03 -12.00
C SER A 163 5.77 -8.83 -12.92
N ASP A 164 4.76 -8.27 -13.61
CA ASP A 164 4.93 -7.14 -14.53
C ASP A 164 4.45 -5.78 -13.97
N ILE A 165 3.87 -5.77 -12.77
CA ILE A 165 3.28 -4.59 -12.16
C ILE A 165 3.94 -4.32 -10.82
N ALA A 166 4.42 -3.09 -10.61
CA ALA A 166 4.88 -2.68 -9.29
C ALA A 166 3.70 -2.76 -8.30
N VAL A 167 3.70 -3.77 -7.44
CA VAL A 167 2.65 -4.02 -6.46
C VAL A 167 3.13 -3.80 -5.04
N ARG A 168 2.20 -3.39 -4.18
CA ARG A 168 2.42 -3.20 -2.74
C ARG A 168 1.27 -3.81 -1.96
N ASN A 169 1.56 -4.60 -0.93
CA ASN A 169 0.51 -4.98 0.03
C ASN A 169 0.06 -3.73 0.80
N VAL A 170 -1.25 -3.52 0.91
CA VAL A 170 -1.79 -2.45 1.75
C VAL A 170 -1.48 -2.79 3.21
N PRO A 171 -0.64 -2.01 3.92
CA PRO A 171 -0.23 -2.38 5.28
C PRO A 171 -1.43 -2.38 6.21
N ASP A 172 -1.31 -3.10 7.33
CA ASP A 172 -2.29 -3.13 8.42
C ASP A 172 -3.70 -3.65 8.05
N ILE A 173 -3.88 -4.23 6.86
CA ILE A 173 -5.13 -4.88 6.47
C ILE A 173 -4.88 -6.39 6.42
N PRO A 174 -5.55 -7.19 7.27
CA PRO A 174 -5.39 -8.64 7.23
C PRO A 174 -5.90 -9.20 5.89
N THR A 175 -5.30 -10.30 5.43
CA THR A 175 -5.80 -11.02 4.26
C THR A 175 -7.22 -11.52 4.52
N LEU A 176 -8.17 -11.05 3.71
CA LEU A 176 -9.57 -11.39 3.87
C LEU A 176 -9.82 -12.85 3.52
N ARG A 177 -10.72 -13.48 4.26
CA ARG A 177 -11.13 -14.87 4.06
C ARG A 177 -12.59 -14.92 3.66
N ILE A 178 -12.87 -15.49 2.50
CA ILE A 178 -14.24 -15.67 2.00
C ILE A 178 -14.47 -17.16 1.82
N PHE A 179 -15.56 -17.65 2.39
CA PHE A 179 -15.96 -19.05 2.33
C PHE A 179 -17.17 -19.13 1.42
N VAL A 180 -17.09 -20.01 0.43
CA VAL A 180 -18.17 -20.25 -0.53
C VAL A 180 -18.49 -21.73 -0.53
N GLU A 181 -19.72 -22.05 -0.20
CA GLU A 181 -20.23 -23.41 -0.21
C GLU A 181 -21.31 -23.54 -1.29
N ARG A 182 -21.11 -24.50 -2.19
CA ARG A 182 -22.02 -24.86 -3.27
C ARG A 182 -22.25 -26.36 -3.23
N PRO A 183 -23.35 -26.89 -3.80
CA PRO A 183 -23.56 -28.33 -3.89
C PRO A 183 -22.34 -29.03 -4.48
N GLY A 184 -21.67 -29.85 -3.67
CA GLY A 184 -20.47 -30.60 -4.08
C GLY A 184 -19.13 -29.89 -3.90
N VAL A 185 -19.08 -28.57 -3.64
CA VAL A 185 -17.84 -27.78 -3.66
C VAL A 185 -17.76 -26.82 -2.46
N ARG A 186 -16.64 -26.85 -1.73
CA ARG A 186 -16.33 -25.95 -0.60
C ARG A 186 -15.05 -25.21 -0.90
N LEU A 187 -15.13 -23.88 -0.97
CA LEU A 187 -14.02 -23.02 -1.41
C LEU A 187 -13.67 -21.96 -0.38
N LYS A 188 -12.38 -21.79 -0.15
CA LYS A 188 -11.82 -20.79 0.75
C LYS A 188 -10.92 -19.84 -0.03
N PHE A 189 -11.40 -18.62 -0.22
CA PHE A 189 -10.66 -17.57 -0.89
C PHE A 189 -9.85 -16.75 0.12
N PHE A 190 -8.58 -16.56 -0.17
CA PHE A 190 -7.68 -15.63 0.48
C PHE A 190 -7.54 -14.42 -0.42
N THR A 191 -7.98 -13.27 0.06
CA THR A 191 -8.19 -12.09 -0.77
C THR A 191 -7.33 -10.93 -0.24
N PRO A 192 -6.02 -10.90 -0.56
CA PRO A 192 -5.18 -9.78 -0.16
C PRO A 192 -5.53 -8.53 -0.95
N LEU A 193 -5.48 -7.39 -0.27
CA LEU A 193 -5.67 -6.07 -0.89
C LEU A 193 -4.31 -5.53 -1.31
N ILE A 194 -4.14 -5.35 -2.62
CA ILE A 194 -2.88 -4.96 -3.24
C ILE A 194 -3.04 -3.61 -3.92
N ASP A 195 -2.14 -2.68 -3.62
CA ASP A 195 -2.01 -1.40 -4.30
C ASP A 195 -1.09 -1.56 -5.52
N ALA A 196 -1.67 -1.48 -6.71
CA ALA A 196 -1.00 -1.59 -7.99
C ALA A 196 -0.55 -0.20 -8.47
N ARG A 197 0.77 0.02 -8.51
CA ARG A 197 1.41 1.27 -8.91
C ARG A 197 1.75 1.25 -10.39
N ILE A 198 0.71 1.33 -11.22
CA ILE A 198 0.81 1.33 -12.67
C ILE A 198 0.91 2.78 -13.17
N SER A 199 1.86 3.08 -14.07
CA SER A 199 1.91 4.39 -14.75
C SER A 199 0.74 4.52 -15.72
N GLN A 200 0.28 5.75 -16.00
CA GLN A 200 -0.85 5.96 -16.91
C GLN A 200 -0.61 5.35 -18.30
N GLU A 201 0.61 5.46 -18.82
CA GLU A 201 1.00 4.85 -20.11
C GLU A 201 0.92 3.32 -20.08
N SER A 202 1.42 2.68 -19.03
CA SER A 202 1.30 1.23 -18.86
C SER A 202 -0.15 0.80 -18.65
N LEU A 203 -0.95 1.59 -17.93
CA LEU A 203 -2.37 1.31 -17.73
C LEU A 203 -3.13 1.31 -19.05
N VAL A 204 -2.88 2.30 -19.92
CA VAL A 204 -3.48 2.38 -21.26
C VAL A 204 -3.11 1.15 -22.10
N ARG A 205 -1.83 0.74 -22.08
CA ARG A 205 -1.38 -0.47 -22.78
C ARG A 205 -2.07 -1.74 -22.24
N LEU A 206 -2.16 -1.87 -20.92
CA LEU A 206 -2.81 -3.02 -20.29
C LEU A 206 -4.30 -3.07 -20.61
N VAL A 207 -5.00 -1.93 -20.60
CA VAL A 207 -6.41 -1.85 -21.02
C VAL A 207 -6.56 -2.28 -22.48
N GLY A 208 -5.65 -1.86 -23.36
CA GLY A 208 -5.57 -2.33 -24.75
C GLY A 208 -5.35 -3.84 -24.88
N SER A 209 -4.71 -4.47 -23.88
CA SER A 209 -4.49 -5.93 -23.83
C SER A 209 -5.61 -6.73 -23.15
N GLY A 210 -6.72 -6.08 -22.78
CA GLY A 210 -7.88 -6.73 -22.16
C GLY A 210 -8.00 -6.51 -20.65
N LEU A 211 -7.15 -5.69 -20.02
CA LEU A 211 -7.37 -5.27 -18.63
C LEU A 211 -8.65 -4.44 -18.53
N SER A 212 -9.51 -4.79 -17.59
CA SER A 212 -10.74 -4.08 -17.27
C SER A 212 -10.59 -3.33 -15.95
N LEU A 213 -11.06 -2.09 -15.91
CA LEU A 213 -11.08 -1.24 -14.72
C LEU A 213 -12.49 -1.22 -14.14
N PHE A 214 -12.62 -1.62 -12.88
CA PHE A 214 -13.88 -1.66 -12.16
C PHE A 214 -13.88 -0.60 -11.04
N PRO A 215 -14.79 0.39 -11.05
CA PRO A 215 -14.84 1.41 -10.01
C PRO A 215 -14.93 0.81 -8.60
N LEU A 216 -14.08 1.30 -7.67
CA LEU A 216 -13.99 0.74 -6.32
C LEU A 216 -15.30 0.86 -5.53
N ASP A 217 -16.08 1.91 -5.75
CA ASP A 217 -17.37 2.18 -5.09
C ASP A 217 -18.44 1.13 -5.39
N ARG A 218 -18.26 0.34 -6.45
CA ARG A 218 -19.17 -0.75 -6.83
C ARG A 218 -18.88 -2.06 -6.12
N LEU A 219 -17.64 -2.26 -5.65
CA LEU A 219 -17.22 -3.52 -5.01
C LEU A 219 -17.92 -3.79 -3.66
N PRO A 220 -18.18 -2.80 -2.80
CA PRO A 220 -18.91 -3.00 -1.54
C PRO A 220 -20.41 -3.30 -1.68
N LYS A 221 -20.99 -3.20 -2.88
CA LYS A 221 -22.43 -3.33 -3.11
C LYS A 221 -22.75 -4.80 -3.43
N GLU A 222 -23.38 -5.50 -2.49
CA GLU A 222 -23.66 -6.94 -2.58
C GLU A 222 -24.37 -7.35 -3.88
N ASP A 223 -25.37 -6.57 -4.29
CA ASP A 223 -26.22 -6.88 -5.45
C ASP A 223 -25.83 -6.12 -6.72
N HIS A 224 -24.57 -5.70 -6.87
CA HIS A 224 -24.19 -4.95 -8.08
C HIS A 224 -24.16 -5.87 -9.32
N PRO A 225 -24.95 -5.59 -10.38
CA PRO A 225 -25.10 -6.48 -11.53
C PRO A 225 -23.85 -6.65 -12.37
N GLU A 226 -22.85 -5.77 -12.21
CA GLU A 226 -21.55 -5.95 -12.88
C GLU A 226 -20.66 -6.97 -12.16
N LEU A 227 -20.81 -7.18 -10.85
CA LEU A 227 -20.02 -8.19 -10.12
C LEU A 227 -20.39 -9.61 -10.54
N SER A 228 -21.67 -9.85 -10.87
CA SER A 228 -22.12 -11.16 -11.38
C SER A 228 -21.58 -11.48 -12.79
N ARG A 229 -21.17 -10.47 -13.55
CA ARG A 229 -20.53 -10.63 -14.87
C ARG A 229 -19.06 -11.01 -14.77
N ILE A 230 -18.41 -10.69 -13.66
CA ILE A 230 -16.99 -10.98 -13.45
C ILE A 230 -16.87 -12.37 -12.83
N LYS A 231 -16.20 -13.29 -13.52
CA LYS A 231 -15.99 -14.66 -13.03
C LYS A 231 -14.70 -14.78 -12.23
N ILE A 232 -14.72 -15.47 -11.10
CA ILE A 232 -13.52 -15.80 -10.33
C ILE A 232 -12.97 -17.15 -10.81
N MET A 233 -13.83 -18.17 -10.83
CA MET A 233 -13.47 -19.54 -11.19
C MET A 233 -14.73 -20.34 -11.53
N GLY A 234 -14.74 -21.01 -12.68
CA GLY A 234 -15.90 -21.76 -13.15
C GLY A 234 -17.15 -20.88 -13.15
N ASP A 235 -18.19 -21.34 -12.45
CA ASP A 235 -19.48 -20.63 -12.34
C ASP A 235 -19.50 -19.55 -11.25
N ILE A 236 -18.46 -19.47 -10.41
CA ILE A 236 -18.39 -18.54 -9.29
C ILE A 236 -18.05 -17.16 -9.81
N ASP A 237 -18.92 -16.20 -9.51
CA ASP A 237 -18.77 -14.81 -9.88
C ASP A 237 -18.24 -13.96 -8.71
N ALA A 238 -17.95 -12.69 -9.00
CA ALA A 238 -17.41 -11.74 -8.05
C ALA A 238 -18.46 -11.18 -7.08
N SER A 239 -19.73 -11.60 -7.18
CA SER A 239 -20.78 -11.19 -6.21
C SER A 239 -20.43 -11.61 -4.78
N VAL A 240 -19.69 -12.72 -4.62
CA VAL A 240 -19.16 -13.21 -3.34
C VAL A 240 -18.22 -12.21 -2.66
N LEU A 241 -17.70 -11.22 -3.40
CA LEU A 241 -16.85 -10.15 -2.89
C LEU A 241 -17.65 -8.95 -2.35
N GLY A 242 -18.97 -8.89 -2.56
CA GLY A 242 -19.81 -7.80 -2.07
C GLY A 242 -19.72 -7.59 -0.56
N ASN A 243 -19.53 -8.69 0.18
CA ASN A 243 -19.39 -8.72 1.63
C ASN A 243 -17.96 -8.47 2.14
N ILE A 244 -17.07 -7.93 1.30
CA ILE A 244 -15.72 -7.55 1.73
C ILE A 244 -15.75 -6.38 2.71
N SER A 245 -16.63 -5.41 2.47
CA SER A 245 -16.70 -4.18 3.26
C SER A 245 -17.06 -4.45 4.72
N THR A 246 -17.92 -5.44 4.98
CA THR A 246 -18.36 -5.86 6.32
C THR A 246 -17.28 -6.62 7.08
N LYS A 247 -16.36 -7.29 6.37
CA LYS A 247 -15.23 -8.03 6.95
C LYS A 247 -14.02 -7.16 7.27
N LEU A 248 -13.99 -5.94 6.75
CA LEU A 248 -12.90 -5.00 7.00
C LEU A 248 -13.17 -4.17 8.26
N PRO A 249 -12.14 -3.84 9.06
CA PRO A 249 -12.28 -2.88 10.15
C PRO A 249 -12.87 -1.56 9.64
N LYS A 250 -13.75 -0.90 10.41
CA LYS A 250 -14.46 0.32 9.98
C LYS A 250 -13.53 1.42 9.40
N LEU A 251 -12.38 1.64 10.03
CA LEU A 251 -11.36 2.61 9.57
C LEU A 251 -10.67 2.19 8.26
N ARG A 252 -10.74 0.91 7.90
CA ARG A 252 -10.12 0.27 6.73
C ARG A 252 -11.15 -0.26 5.73
N SER A 253 -12.43 0.09 5.89
CA SER A 253 -13.45 -0.20 4.88
C SER A 253 -13.02 0.35 3.52
N LEU A 254 -13.37 -0.34 2.44
CA LEU A 254 -13.10 0.12 1.08
C LEU A 254 -13.74 1.48 0.78
N SER A 255 -14.83 1.83 1.47
CA SER A 255 -15.50 3.13 1.38
C SER A 255 -14.88 4.20 2.30
N SER A 256 -13.89 3.84 3.14
CA SER A 256 -13.33 4.79 4.10
C SER A 256 -12.40 5.79 3.38
N PRO A 257 -12.48 7.10 3.70
CA PRO A 257 -11.54 8.07 3.17
C PRO A 257 -10.08 7.73 3.48
N ALA A 258 -9.82 7.04 4.61
CA ALA A 258 -8.49 6.60 4.99
C ALA A 258 -7.92 5.54 4.03
N PHE A 259 -8.76 4.63 3.51
CA PHE A 259 -8.36 3.66 2.50
C PHE A 259 -8.03 4.36 1.18
N TYR A 260 -8.91 5.25 0.70
CA TYR A 260 -8.68 6.06 -0.49
C TYR A 260 -7.38 6.87 -0.38
N ASN A 261 -7.21 7.61 0.72
CA ASN A 261 -6.02 8.41 0.98
C ASN A 261 -4.75 7.54 0.97
N ARG A 262 -4.81 6.30 1.46
CA ARG A 262 -3.65 5.40 1.46
C ARG A 262 -3.29 4.90 0.06
N LEU A 263 -4.28 4.70 -0.82
CA LEU A 263 -4.06 4.35 -2.23
C LEU A 263 -3.56 5.56 -3.05
N THR A 264 -4.18 6.72 -2.84
CA THR A 264 -3.82 7.96 -3.56
C THR A 264 -2.58 8.63 -3.01
N GLN A 265 -2.17 8.35 -1.76
CA GLN A 265 -0.89 8.76 -1.20
C GLN A 265 0.20 8.22 -2.09
N SER A 266 0.62 9.08 -3.01
CA SER A 266 1.76 8.84 -3.85
C SER A 266 2.94 8.77 -2.89
N HIS A 267 3.56 7.59 -2.76
CA HIS A 267 4.89 7.49 -2.18
C HIS A 267 5.93 8.11 -3.14
N VAL A 268 5.65 9.33 -3.60
CA VAL A 268 6.64 10.26 -4.14
C VAL A 268 7.79 10.37 -3.13
N ALA A 269 7.55 10.18 -1.83
CA ALA A 269 8.61 10.16 -0.83
C ALA A 269 9.68 9.07 -1.01
N LEU A 270 9.41 7.93 -1.66
CA LEU A 270 10.45 6.88 -1.84
C LEU A 270 10.92 6.79 -3.30
N GLY A 271 10.01 6.90 -4.26
CA GLY A 271 10.38 6.94 -5.68
C GLY A 271 11.06 8.24 -6.10
N SER A 272 10.71 9.39 -5.49
CA SER A 272 11.47 10.63 -5.72
C SER A 272 12.80 10.61 -4.99
N GLN A 273 12.93 9.95 -3.84
CA GLN A 273 14.23 9.78 -3.19
C GLN A 273 15.15 8.92 -4.05
N PHE A 274 14.64 7.83 -4.64
CA PHE A 274 15.45 7.01 -5.54
C PHE A 274 15.78 7.74 -6.85
N ARG A 275 14.85 8.50 -7.45
CA ARG A 275 15.14 9.33 -8.63
C ARG A 275 16.08 10.49 -8.33
N ARG A 276 15.95 11.12 -7.17
CA ARG A 276 16.88 12.17 -6.68
C ARG A 276 18.25 11.56 -6.41
N LEU A 277 18.33 10.41 -5.76
CA LEU A 277 19.57 9.70 -5.50
C LEU A 277 20.24 9.27 -6.81
N HIS A 278 19.47 8.69 -7.74
CA HIS A 278 19.98 8.33 -9.07
C HIS A 278 20.46 9.56 -9.83
N SER A 279 19.69 10.65 -9.84
CA SER A 279 20.10 11.92 -10.45
C SER A 279 21.36 12.48 -9.77
N LEU A 280 21.50 12.34 -8.46
CA LEU A 280 22.65 12.84 -7.70
C LEU A 280 23.89 11.96 -7.94
N ILE A 281 23.72 10.64 -8.08
CA ILE A 281 24.76 9.71 -8.50
C ILE A 281 25.22 10.06 -9.92
N VAL A 282 24.31 10.25 -10.86
CA VAL A 282 24.65 10.64 -12.24
C VAL A 282 25.38 11.97 -12.27
N MET A 283 24.90 12.98 -11.55
CA MET A 283 25.57 14.28 -11.43
C MET A 283 26.96 14.16 -10.79
N PHE A 284 27.12 13.34 -9.76
CA PHE A 284 28.40 13.11 -9.11
C PHE A 284 29.39 12.41 -10.05
N VAL A 285 28.96 11.39 -10.79
CA VAL A 285 29.79 10.71 -11.80
C VAL A 285 30.21 11.67 -12.90
N CYS A 286 29.29 12.48 -13.43
CA CYS A 286 29.60 13.50 -14.43
C CYS A 286 30.61 14.53 -13.90
N TYR A 287 30.43 15.01 -12.67
CA TYR A 287 31.35 15.93 -12.03
C TYR A 287 32.75 15.32 -11.87
N LEU A 288 32.83 14.06 -11.41
CA LEU A 288 34.10 13.35 -11.25
C LEU A 288 34.84 13.20 -12.58
N LEU A 289 34.12 12.90 -13.66
CA LEU A 289 34.69 12.80 -15.01
C LEU A 289 35.22 14.14 -15.52
N VAL A 290 34.52 15.25 -15.27
CA VAL A 290 34.99 16.59 -15.63
C VAL A 290 36.25 16.96 -14.85
N VAL A 291 36.28 16.72 -13.54
CA VAL A 291 37.46 16.99 -12.70
C VAL A 291 38.66 16.14 -13.14
N LEU A 292 38.44 14.86 -13.41
CA LEU A 292 39.50 13.96 -13.89
C LEU A 292 40.08 14.44 -15.22
N ASN A 293 39.22 14.89 -16.15
CA ASN A 293 39.66 15.43 -17.44
C ASN A 293 40.47 16.73 -17.29
N LEU A 294 40.05 17.63 -16.39
CA LEU A 294 40.80 18.86 -16.06
C LEU A 294 42.18 18.55 -15.46
N LEU A 295 42.27 17.55 -14.58
CA LEU A 295 43.56 17.13 -14.01
C LEU A 295 44.47 16.51 -15.07
N LEU A 296 43.92 15.68 -15.95
CA LEU A 296 44.67 15.03 -17.02
C LEU A 296 45.23 16.06 -18.01
N THR A 297 44.41 17.03 -18.43
CA THR A 297 44.82 18.11 -19.33
C THR A 297 45.90 19.01 -18.71
N SER A 298 45.76 19.35 -17.42
CA SER A 298 46.79 20.10 -16.67
C SER A 298 48.11 19.34 -16.59
N LEU A 299 48.06 18.03 -16.30
CA LEU A 299 49.26 17.18 -16.26
C LEU A 299 49.97 17.14 -17.63
N ILE A 300 49.21 16.93 -18.71
CA ILE A 300 49.74 16.95 -20.09
C ILE A 300 50.40 18.29 -20.39
N LEU A 301 49.74 19.40 -20.05
CA LEU A 301 50.29 20.74 -20.28
C LEU A 301 51.58 20.97 -19.47
N ALA A 302 51.62 20.54 -18.21
CA ALA A 302 52.81 20.61 -17.37
C ALA A 302 53.97 19.78 -17.94
N MET A 303 53.69 18.59 -18.47
CA MET A 303 54.70 17.76 -19.14
C MET A 303 55.21 18.45 -20.41
N LEU A 304 54.34 19.01 -21.24
CA LEU A 304 54.72 19.74 -22.46
C LEU A 304 55.56 20.99 -22.15
N LEU A 305 55.20 21.74 -21.11
CA LEU A 305 55.98 22.89 -20.66
C LEU A 305 57.34 22.48 -20.11
N ARG A 306 57.42 21.34 -19.40
CA ARG A 306 58.69 20.79 -18.90
C ARG A 306 59.58 20.35 -20.05
N ASP A 307 59.03 19.67 -21.06
CA ASP A 307 59.77 19.26 -22.26
C ASP A 307 60.27 20.48 -23.04
N LYS A 308 59.41 21.50 -23.25
CA LYS A 308 59.79 22.75 -23.90
C LYS A 308 60.96 23.44 -23.18
N ARG A 309 60.89 23.56 -21.83
CA ARG A 309 61.98 24.12 -21.03
C ARG A 309 63.27 23.29 -21.10
N ALA A 310 63.17 21.97 -21.21
CA ALA A 310 64.33 21.10 -21.39
C ALA A 310 65.01 21.35 -22.75
N ARG A 311 64.21 21.50 -23.82
CA ARG A 311 64.73 21.83 -25.17
C ARG A 311 65.39 23.21 -25.23
N GLU A 312 64.79 24.24 -24.63
CA GLU A 312 65.37 25.60 -24.57
C GLU A 312 66.69 25.65 -23.79
N LYS A 313 66.85 24.82 -22.74
CA LYS A 313 68.13 24.69 -22.02
C LYS A 313 69.19 23.98 -22.86
N SER A 314 68.81 22.99 -23.66
CA SER A 314 69.73 22.26 -24.55
C SER A 314 70.16 23.08 -25.77
N SER A 315 69.37 24.06 -26.22
CA SER A 315 69.67 24.86 -27.41
C SER A 315 70.52 26.10 -27.14
N ARG A 316 70.91 26.38 -25.88
CA ARG A 316 71.84 27.47 -25.60
C ARG A 316 73.19 27.12 -26.24
N PRO A 317 73.66 27.89 -27.23
CA PRO A 317 74.97 27.66 -27.81
C PRO A 317 75.98 27.72 -26.67
N ARG A 318 76.85 26.70 -26.55
CA ARG A 318 78.00 26.75 -25.65
C ARG A 318 78.75 28.02 -26.04
N THR A 319 78.61 29.07 -25.23
CA THR A 319 79.42 30.28 -25.34
C THR A 319 80.85 29.81 -25.35
N ALA A 320 81.48 29.95 -26.52
CA ALA A 320 82.86 29.61 -26.74
C ALA A 320 83.66 30.28 -25.62
N CYS A 321 84.39 29.48 -24.84
CA CYS A 321 85.32 29.98 -23.85
C CYS A 321 86.26 30.94 -24.57
N GLN A 322 86.05 32.24 -24.36
CA GLN A 322 86.96 33.28 -24.78
C GLN A 322 88.19 33.11 -23.88
N TYR A 323 89.24 32.49 -24.43
CA TYR A 323 90.52 32.38 -23.76
C TYR A 323 91.06 33.80 -23.53
N PRO A 324 91.40 34.18 -22.28
CA PRO A 324 92.03 35.47 -22.03
C PRO A 324 93.45 35.43 -22.62
N VAL A 325 93.69 36.30 -23.60
CA VAL A 325 95.04 36.58 -24.11
C VAL A 325 95.75 37.39 -23.03
N HIS A 326 96.68 36.76 -22.31
CA HIS A 326 97.60 37.45 -21.42
C HIS A 326 98.60 38.24 -22.26
N ASN A 327 98.46 39.56 -22.29
CA ASN A 327 99.53 40.45 -22.74
C ASN A 327 100.51 40.66 -21.59
N THR A 328 101.71 40.10 -21.69
CA THR A 328 102.88 40.46 -20.89
C THR A 328 103.44 41.78 -21.41
N ILE A 329 103.43 42.82 -20.57
CA ILE A 329 104.15 44.08 -20.80
C ILE A 329 105.46 43.95 -20.03
N ASP A 330 106.57 43.86 -20.75
CA ASP A 330 107.91 44.05 -20.21
C ASP A 330 108.19 45.56 -20.10
N THR A 331 108.62 46.01 -18.92
CA THR A 331 109.18 47.35 -18.69
C THR A 331 110.66 47.19 -18.32
N GLU A 332 111.53 47.78 -19.14
CA GLU A 332 112.90 48.20 -18.77
C GLU A 332 112.90 49.62 -18.20
#